data_AF-M0ZRE3-F1
#
_entry.id   AF-M0ZRE3-F1
#
_cell.length_a   1.000
_cell.length_b   1.000
_cell.length_c   1.000
_cell.angle_alpha   90.00
_cell.angle_beta   90.00
_cell.angle_gamma   90.00
#
_symmetry.space_group_name_H-M   'P 1'
#
loop_
_entity.id
_entity.type
_entity.pdbx_description
1 polymer ?
#
loop_
_entity_poly.entity_id
_entity_poly.type
_entity_poly.pdbx_seq_one_letter_code
_entity_poly.pdbx_strand_id
1 'polypeptide(L)' 'MDKRINTVVKLGYKKCIIPKSAETSLSALDLGDTEIVACRNLKEMINIVFRKR' A
#
# COMPACT_ATOMS: atom_id res chain seq x y z
N MET A 1 10.72 -3.54 2.87
CA MET A 1 9.55 -3.49 1.95
C MET A 1 9.64 -2.28 1.01
N ASP A 2 10.33 -1.26 1.49
CA ASP A 2 10.56 0.08 0.97
C ASP A 2 11.02 0.11 -0.49
N LYS A 3 11.99 -0.71 -0.89
CA LYS A 3 12.42 -0.79 -2.30
C LYS A 3 11.26 -1.14 -3.25
N ARG A 4 10.38 -2.06 -2.84
CA ARG A 4 9.23 -2.48 -3.65
C ARG A 4 8.18 -1.36 -3.71
N ILE A 5 7.97 -0.68 -2.58
CA ILE A 5 7.06 0.47 -2.48
C ILE A 5 7.55 1.63 -3.35
N ASN A 6 8.83 1.99 -3.27
CA ASN A 6 9.43 3.03 -4.11
C ASN A 6 9.33 2.70 -5.61
N THR A 7 9.45 1.42 -5.99
CA THR A 7 9.24 1.02 -7.38
C THR A 7 7.80 1.26 -7.82
N VAL A 8 6.80 0.86 -7.04
CA VAL A 8 5.40 1.08 -7.43
C VAL A 8 5.03 2.57 -7.45
N VAL A 9 5.59 3.37 -6.54
CA VAL A 9 5.44 4.84 -6.56
C VAL A 9 6.03 5.42 -7.84
N LYS A 10 7.26 5.04 -8.21
CA LYS A 10 7.92 5.48 -9.46
C LYS A 10 7.20 5.06 -10.73
N LEU A 11 6.53 3.91 -10.70
CA LEU A 11 5.71 3.40 -11.80
C LEU A 11 4.32 4.09 -11.86
N GLY A 12 3.98 4.95 -10.91
CA GLY A 12 2.75 5.75 -10.92
C GLY A 12 1.50 4.98 -10.48
N TYR A 13 1.65 3.86 -9.76
CA TYR A 13 0.51 3.14 -9.21
C TYR A 13 -0.21 4.01 -8.17
N LYS A 14 -1.54 4.08 -8.23
CA LYS A 14 -2.33 4.94 -7.33
C LYS A 14 -2.60 4.34 -5.95
N LYS A 15 -2.54 3.01 -5.82
CA LYS A 15 -2.70 2.31 -4.53
C LYS A 15 -1.64 1.22 -4.38
N CYS A 16 -1.07 1.10 -3.19
CA CYS A 16 -0.14 0.02 -2.83
C CYS A 16 -0.64 -0.67 -1.56
N ILE A 17 -0.89 -1.98 -1.64
CA ILE A 17 -1.35 -2.77 -0.50
C ILE A 17 -0.16 -3.42 0.20
N ILE A 18 -0.13 -3.32 1.52
CA ILE A 18 0.91 -3.88 2.37
C ILE A 18 0.29 -4.64 3.56
N PRO A 19 1.07 -5.51 4.22
CA PRO A 19 0.73 -6.01 5.56
C PRO A 19 0.73 -4.88 6.59
N LYS A 20 -0.23 -4.90 7.52
CA LYS A 20 -0.33 -3.91 8.61
C LYS A 20 0.94 -3.82 9.47
N SER A 21 1.66 -4.92 9.64
CA SER A 21 2.94 -4.97 10.38
C SER A 21 4.07 -4.18 9.72
N ALA A 22 3.96 -3.83 8.44
CA ALA A 22 4.98 -3.07 7.72
C ALA A 22 4.71 -1.55 7.70
N GLU A 23 3.58 -1.10 8.26
CA GLU A 23 3.14 0.31 8.21
C GLU A 23 4.11 1.26 8.93
N THR A 24 4.69 0.83 10.06
CA THR A 24 5.61 1.64 10.88
C THR A 24 6.96 1.92 10.22
N SER A 25 7.33 1.19 9.16
CA SER A 25 8.60 1.41 8.45
C SER A 25 8.50 2.45 7.32
N LEU A 26 7.32 3.06 7.11
CA LEU A 26 7.03 3.83 5.90
C LEU A 26 7.08 5.34 6.08
N SER A 27 7.22 5.83 7.32
CA SER A 27 7.20 7.25 7.67
C SER A 27 8.27 8.10 6.96
N ALA A 28 9.30 7.46 6.40
CA ALA A 28 10.42 8.11 5.72
C ALA A 28 10.33 8.04 4.18
N LEU A 29 9.29 7.44 3.59
CA LEU A 29 9.16 7.31 2.14
C LEU A 29 8.31 8.44 1.56
N ASP A 30 8.81 9.04 0.47
CA ASP A 30 8.00 9.92 -0.36
C ASP A 30 7.07 9.07 -1.24
N LEU A 31 5.77 9.19 -0.99
CA LEU A 31 4.73 8.37 -1.61
C LEU A 31 4.08 9.06 -2.82
N GLY A 32 4.34 10.36 -3.03
CA GLY A 32 3.63 11.14 -4.04
C GLY A 32 2.11 10.95 -3.99
N ASP A 33 1.50 10.61 -5.13
CA ASP A 33 0.06 10.32 -5.25
C ASP A 33 -0.35 8.90 -4.84
N THR A 34 0.60 8.07 -4.39
CA THR A 34 0.34 6.65 -4.08
C THR A 34 -0.27 6.51 -2.69
N GLU A 35 -1.50 6.02 -2.62
CA GLU A 35 -2.15 5.67 -1.36
C GLU A 35 -1.63 4.33 -0.84
N ILE A 36 -1.06 4.31 0.37
CA ILE A 36 -0.71 3.06 1.06
C ILE A 36 -1.94 2.54 1.79
N VAL A 37 -2.28 1.28 1.53
CA VAL A 37 -3.40 0.57 2.17
C VAL A 37 -2.86 -0.59 2.98
N ALA A 38 -2.85 -0.44 4.29
CA ALA A 38 -2.34 -1.46 5.21
C ALA A 38 -3.44 -2.43 5.65
N CYS A 39 -3.29 -3.73 5.34
CA CYS A 39 -4.27 -4.78 5.63
C CYS A 39 -3.73 -5.79 6.64
N ARG A 40 -4.56 -6.24 7.60
CA ARG A 40 -4.18 -7.25 8.59
C ARG A 40 -4.31 -8.68 8.05
N ASN A 41 -5.19 -8.89 7.07
CA ASN A 41 -5.45 -10.20 6.49
C ASN A 41 -6.02 -10.08 5.06
N LEU A 42 -6.14 -11.22 4.39
CA LEU A 42 -6.64 -11.31 3.02
C LEU A 42 -8.10 -10.84 2.88
N LYS A 43 -8.94 -11.10 3.89
CA LYS A 43 -10.35 -10.65 3.87
C LYS A 43 -10.45 -9.13 3.81
N GLU A 44 -9.65 -8.43 4.62
CA GLU A 44 -9.57 -6.96 4.63
C GLU A 44 -9.08 -6.43 3.28
N MET A 45 -8.01 -7.03 2.72
CA MET A 45 -7.52 -6.69 1.38
C MET A 45 -8.62 -6.84 0.33
N ILE A 46 -9.28 -7.99 0.26
CA ILE A 46 -10.33 -8.28 -0.74
C ILE A 46 -11.47 -7.26 -0.61
N ASN A 47 -11.91 -7.01 0.62
CA ASN A 47 -12.99 -6.06 0.90
C ASN A 47 -12.63 -4.62 0.52
N ILE A 48 -11.35 -4.22 0.53
CA ILE A 48 -10.92 -2.87 0.14
C ILE A 48 -10.74 -2.77 -1.38
N VAL A 49 -10.10 -3.76 -1.99
CA VAL A 49 -9.76 -3.75 -3.44
C VAL A 49 -11.01 -3.96 -4.30
N PHE A 50 -11.84 -4.93 -3.92
CA PHE A 50 -12.97 -5.39 -4.74
C PHE A 50 -14.31 -4.92 -4.22
N ARG A 51 -14.35 -3.97 -3.25
CA ARG A 51 -15.62 -3.36 -2.86
C ARG A 51 -16.26 -2.72 -4.09
N LYS A 52 -17.49 -3.09 -4.41
CA LYS A 52 -18.31 -2.29 -5.32
C LYS A 52 -18.38 -0.87 -4.76
N ARG A 53 -18.06 0.12 -5.59
CA ARG A 53 -18.35 1.52 -5.31
C ARG A 53 -19.84 1.77 -5.43
#